data_AF-A0A4S3ZVV2-F1
#
_entry.id   AF-A0A4S3ZVV2-F1
#
_cell.length_a   1.000
_cell.length_b   1.000
_cell.length_c   1.000
_cell.angle_alpha   90.00
_cell.angle_beta   90.00
_cell.angle_gamma   90.00
#
_symmetry.space_group_name_H-M   'P 1'
#
loop_
_entity.id
_entity.type
_entity.pdbx_description
1 polymer ?
#
loop_
_entity_poly.entity_id
_entity_poly.type
_entity_poly.pdbx_seq_one_letter_code
_entity_poly.pdbx_strand_id
1 'polypeptide(L)'
;MRLLIHNAKSEHLPYEEIREAFKAFLFTQNEYLGIGNCIKRASEKYAVVHIRMVKDSGTFVWDVPENKIPIEYMDAILSTLKSIMNIPKGMAPFSSYGFSYQVVDGSWHPTDSSTKTFEIATFMAIADIIGFEHEKIRVYQRDKS
;
A
#
# COMPACT_ATOMS: atom_id res chain seq x y z
N MET A 1 -8.82 8.09 38.71
CA MET A 1 -7.76 8.13 37.69
C MET A 1 -7.79 6.80 36.93
N ARG A 2 -8.42 6.75 35.75
CA ARG A 2 -8.51 5.53 34.94
C ARG A 2 -7.28 5.47 34.03
N LEU A 3 -6.38 4.54 34.30
CA LEU A 3 -5.32 4.14 33.37
C LEU A 3 -5.99 3.55 32.12
N LEU A 4 -6.05 4.33 31.04
CA LEU A 4 -6.30 3.79 29.71
C LEU A 4 -5.04 3.05 29.30
N ILE A 5 -5.04 1.74 29.53
CA ILE A 5 -4.13 0.81 28.87
C ILE A 5 -4.41 0.98 27.37
N HIS A 6 -3.56 1.75 26.68
CA HIS A 6 -3.46 1.73 25.23
C HIS A 6 -3.00 0.33 24.84
N ASN A 7 -3.98 -0.55 24.73
CA ASN A 7 -3.83 -1.88 24.21
C ASN A 7 -3.37 -1.70 22.77
N ALA A 8 -2.07 -1.93 22.51
CA ALA A 8 -1.47 -2.00 21.19
C ALA A 8 -2.13 -3.16 20.42
N LYS A 9 -3.33 -2.91 19.90
CA LYS A 9 -4.17 -3.95 19.28
C LYS A 9 -3.76 -4.13 17.81
N SER A 10 -2.85 -5.10 17.66
CA SER A 10 -2.36 -5.81 16.49
C SER A 10 -1.48 -5.04 15.49
N GLU A 11 -0.22 -5.45 15.40
CA GLU A 11 0.73 -5.15 14.31
C GLU A 11 0.35 -5.79 12.96
N HIS A 12 -0.77 -6.52 12.91
CA HIS A 12 -1.25 -7.18 11.70
C HIS A 12 -2.11 -6.23 10.87
N LEU A 13 -1.68 -6.01 9.62
CA LEU A 13 -2.47 -5.34 8.60
C LEU A 13 -3.70 -6.18 8.26
N PRO A 14 -4.89 -5.57 8.08
CA PRO A 14 -6.13 -6.27 7.73
C PRO A 14 -6.15 -6.71 6.25
N TYR A 15 -5.24 -7.62 5.89
CA TYR A 15 -5.04 -8.10 4.52
C TYR A 15 -6.27 -8.79 3.94
N GLU A 16 -6.96 -9.60 4.74
CA GLU A 16 -8.16 -10.30 4.28
C GLU A 16 -9.32 -9.31 4.07
N GLU A 17 -9.54 -8.37 5.00
CA GLU A 17 -10.60 -7.38 4.84
C GLU A 17 -10.35 -6.47 3.62
N ILE A 18 -9.11 -6.02 3.40
CA ILE A 18 -8.77 -5.24 2.20
C ILE A 18 -8.93 -6.06 0.93
N ARG A 19 -8.53 -7.33 0.94
CA ARG A 19 -8.68 -8.21 -0.22
C ARG A 19 -10.15 -8.36 -0.60
N GLU A 20 -11.02 -8.58 0.37
CA GLU A 20 -12.46 -8.70 0.12
C GLU A 20 -13.08 -7.36 -0.31
N ALA A 21 -12.68 -6.25 0.31
CA ALA A 21 -13.11 -4.91 -0.11
C ALA A 21 -12.66 -4.60 -1.55
N PHE A 22 -11.43 -4.97 -1.90
CA PHE A 22 -10.87 -4.79 -3.25
C PHE A 22 -11.64 -5.60 -4.29
N LYS A 23 -11.97 -6.87 -3.99
CA LYS A 23 -12.80 -7.72 -4.87
C LYS A 23 -14.21 -7.18 -5.07
N ALA A 24 -14.80 -6.57 -4.03
CA ALA A 24 -16.14 -6.01 -4.07
C ALA A 24 -16.19 -4.60 -4.69
N PHE A 25 -15.04 -3.95 -4.88
CA PHE A 25 -14.96 -2.60 -5.40
C PHE A 25 -15.35 -2.55 -6.88
N LEU A 26 -16.30 -1.67 -7.22
CA LEU A 26 -16.73 -1.46 -8.59
C LEU A 26 -15.82 -0.46 -9.29
N PHE A 27 -14.89 -0.96 -10.10
CA PHE A 27 -14.01 -0.12 -10.91
C PHE A 27 -14.75 0.52 -12.10
N THR A 28 -15.22 1.75 -11.93
CA THR A 28 -15.93 2.55 -12.95
C THR A 28 -15.04 3.49 -13.76
N GLN A 29 -13.83 3.79 -13.28
CA GLN A 29 -12.88 4.70 -13.93
C GLN A 29 -11.80 3.92 -14.69
N ASN A 30 -11.14 4.60 -15.63
CA ASN A 30 -10.02 4.03 -16.37
C ASN A 30 -8.70 4.14 -15.60
N GLU A 31 -8.63 5.02 -14.61
CA GLU A 31 -7.44 5.25 -13.81
C GLU A 31 -7.82 5.51 -12.35
N TYR A 32 -7.02 5.00 -11.43
CA TYR A 32 -7.08 5.28 -10.00
C TYR A 32 -5.70 5.64 -9.49
N LEU A 33 -5.63 6.53 -8.51
CA LEU A 33 -4.40 6.89 -7.81
C LEU A 33 -4.62 6.71 -6.31
N GLY A 34 -3.71 5.98 -5.68
CA GLY A 34 -3.68 5.78 -4.24
C GLY A 34 -2.37 6.28 -3.64
N ILE A 35 -2.47 6.95 -2.50
CA ILE A 35 -1.32 7.43 -1.75
C ILE A 35 -1.22 6.69 -0.41
N GLY A 36 -0.12 5.97 -0.25
CA GLY A 36 0.16 5.17 0.91
C GLY A 36 1.26 5.77 1.78
N ASN A 37 0.97 5.97 3.06
CA ASN A 37 1.92 6.54 4.02
C ASN A 37 2.17 5.61 5.20
N CYS A 38 3.43 5.38 5.54
CA CYS A 38 3.87 4.80 6.80
C CYS A 38 4.80 5.79 7.48
N ILE A 39 4.23 6.71 8.27
CA ILE A 39 4.99 7.77 8.95
C ILE A 39 4.67 7.67 10.44
N LYS A 40 5.70 7.58 11.29
CA LYS A 40 5.51 7.61 12.73
C LYS A 40 6.59 8.45 13.40
N ARG A 41 6.30 9.70 13.77
CA ARG A 41 7.31 10.62 14.33
C ARG A 41 8.04 10.11 15.58
N ALA A 42 7.38 9.28 16.39
CA ALA A 42 7.96 8.73 17.62
C ALA A 42 8.77 7.43 17.41
N SER A 43 8.76 6.85 16.21
CA SER A 43 9.56 5.67 15.89
C SER A 43 10.08 5.83 14.48
N GLU A 44 11.40 5.84 14.28
CA GLU A 44 12.11 5.96 13.00
C GLU A 44 11.53 5.02 11.91
N LYS A 45 10.41 5.43 11.30
CA LYS A 45 9.59 4.68 10.36
C LYS A 45 9.04 5.64 9.34
N TYR A 46 9.47 5.43 8.10
CA TYR A 46 9.13 6.27 6.97
C TYR A 46 8.98 5.43 5.70
N ALA A 47 7.89 5.62 4.98
CA ALA A 47 7.74 5.24 3.58
C ALA A 47 6.51 5.96 3.00
N VAL A 48 6.64 6.43 1.76
CA VAL A 48 5.52 6.93 0.96
C VAL A 48 5.55 6.22 -0.39
N VAL A 49 4.39 5.75 -0.85
CA VAL A 49 4.23 5.09 -2.15
C VAL A 49 2.99 5.64 -2.83
N HIS A 50 3.14 6.06 -4.09
CA HIS A 50 2.01 6.42 -4.96
C HIS A 50 1.81 5.30 -5.98
N ILE A 51 0.62 4.70 -5.94
CA ILE A 51 0.24 3.62 -6.85
C ILE A 51 -0.83 4.13 -7.78
N ARG A 52 -0.54 4.09 -9.08
CA ARG A 52 -1.50 4.34 -10.14
C ARG A 52 -1.98 3.01 -10.71
N MET A 53 -3.28 2.80 -10.77
CA MET A 53 -3.91 1.68 -11.49
C MET A 53 -4.48 2.19 -12.79
N VAL A 54 -4.08 1.62 -13.93
CA VAL A 54 -4.57 2.02 -15.26
C VAL A 54 -5.23 0.81 -15.92
N LYS A 55 -6.47 0.97 -16.42
CA LYS A 55 -7.22 -0.10 -17.06
C LYS A 55 -6.57 -0.49 -18.39
N ASP A 56 -5.94 -1.66 -18.45
CA ASP A 56 -5.24 -2.17 -19.63
C ASP A 56 -5.02 -3.70 -19.57
N SER A 57 -4.00 -4.23 -20.27
CA SER A 57 -3.68 -5.67 -20.36
C SER A 57 -3.11 -6.32 -19.09
N GLY A 58 -2.77 -5.56 -18.04
CA GLY A 58 -2.36 -6.12 -16.75
C GLY A 58 -0.86 -6.37 -16.61
N THR A 59 -0.10 -5.30 -16.36
CA THR A 59 1.34 -5.35 -16.12
C THR A 59 1.73 -4.61 -14.85
N PHE A 60 2.92 -4.89 -14.31
CA PHE A 60 3.53 -4.06 -13.28
C PHE A 60 4.56 -3.15 -13.93
N VAL A 61 4.50 -1.86 -13.61
CA VAL A 61 5.42 -0.85 -14.10
C VAL A 61 6.11 -0.16 -12.92
N TRP A 62 7.43 -0.18 -12.94
CA TRP A 62 8.25 0.61 -12.02
C TRP A 62 8.64 1.91 -12.72
N ASP A 63 7.93 3.00 -12.42
CA ASP A 63 8.15 4.34 -13.00
C ASP A 63 8.52 5.35 -11.92
N VAL A 64 9.32 4.90 -10.94
CA VAL A 64 9.85 5.73 -9.87
C VAL A 64 11.37 5.75 -9.96
N PRO A 65 12.01 6.93 -9.92
CA PRO A 65 13.47 7.01 -9.96
C PRO A 65 14.10 6.49 -8.65
N GLU A 66 15.30 5.93 -8.75
CA GLU A 66 16.04 5.31 -7.63
C GLU A 66 16.23 6.24 -6.42
N ASN A 67 16.35 7.56 -6.66
CA ASN A 67 16.51 8.54 -5.59
C ASN A 67 15.23 8.77 -4.77
N LYS A 68 14.05 8.41 -5.30
CA LYS A 68 12.76 8.51 -4.61
C LYS A 68 12.38 7.23 -3.89
N ILE A 69 12.56 6.08 -4.55
CA ILE A 69 12.43 4.76 -3.93
C ILE A 69 13.53 3.87 -4.52
N PRO A 70 14.48 3.40 -3.69
CA PRO A 70 15.46 2.42 -4.12
C PRO A 70 14.83 1.12 -4.60
N ILE A 71 15.40 0.50 -5.64
CA ILE A 71 14.90 -0.73 -6.26
C ILE A 71 14.79 -1.90 -5.26
N GLU A 72 15.56 -1.88 -4.17
CA GLU A 72 15.52 -2.89 -3.11
C GLU A 72 14.13 -3.00 -2.43
N TYR A 73 13.31 -1.95 -2.49
CA TYR A 73 11.94 -1.96 -1.95
C TYR A 73 10.90 -2.45 -2.96
N MET A 74 11.28 -2.65 -4.23
CA MET A 74 10.36 -3.11 -5.29
C MET A 74 9.69 -4.44 -4.93
N ASP A 75 10.45 -5.40 -4.41
CA ASP A 75 9.92 -6.71 -4.05
C ASP A 75 8.88 -6.62 -2.92
N ALA A 76 9.06 -5.72 -1.96
CA ALA A 76 8.11 -5.47 -0.87
C ALA A 76 6.77 -4.93 -1.41
N ILE A 77 6.85 -3.96 -2.32
CA ILE A 77 5.69 -3.34 -2.97
C ILE A 77 4.96 -4.37 -3.83
N LEU A 78 5.71 -5.08 -4.69
CA LEU A 78 5.17 -6.06 -5.63
C LEU A 78 4.51 -7.25 -4.90
N SER A 79 5.14 -7.76 -3.84
CA SER A 79 4.60 -8.86 -3.04
C SER A 79 3.34 -8.46 -2.27
N THR A 80 3.29 -7.23 -1.76
CA THR A 80 2.10 -6.68 -1.09
C THR A 80 0.94 -6.53 -2.06
N LEU A 81 1.19 -5.98 -3.26
CA LEU A 81 0.20 -5.89 -4.33
C LEU A 81 -0.36 -7.28 -4.67
N LYS A 82 0.50 -8.26 -4.95
CA LYS A 82 0.10 -9.65 -5.23
C LYS A 82 -0.74 -10.25 -4.11
N SER A 83 -0.38 -9.98 -2.87
CA SER A 83 -1.10 -10.46 -1.68
C SER A 83 -2.51 -9.90 -1.59
N ILE A 84 -2.70 -8.61 -1.88
CA ILE A 84 -4.02 -7.96 -1.84
C ILE A 84 -4.91 -8.47 -2.98
N MET A 85 -4.35 -8.55 -4.19
CA MET A 85 -5.10 -9.01 -5.36
C MET A 85 -5.34 -10.51 -5.40
N ASN A 86 -4.81 -11.26 -4.42
CA ASN A 86 -4.94 -12.71 -4.35
C ASN A 86 -4.48 -13.42 -5.63
N ILE A 87 -3.40 -12.91 -6.25
CA ILE A 87 -2.86 -13.46 -7.49
C ILE A 87 -2.21 -14.83 -7.16
N PRO A 88 -2.70 -15.95 -7.71
CA PRO A 88 -2.10 -17.27 -7.46
C PRO A 88 -0.64 -17.29 -7.91
N LYS A 89 0.22 -17.99 -7.16
CA LYS A 89 1.60 -18.24 -7.58
C LYS A 89 1.59 -18.94 -8.95
N GLY A 90 2.22 -18.34 -9.95
CA GLY A 90 2.35 -18.91 -11.30
C GLY A 90 1.39 -18.37 -12.37
N MET A 91 0.46 -17.45 -12.04
CA MET A 91 -0.33 -16.72 -13.05
C MET A 91 0.36 -15.42 -13.47
N ALA A 92 0.14 -15.01 -14.72
CA ALA A 92 0.53 -13.69 -15.21
C ALA A 92 -0.10 -12.64 -14.28
N PRO A 93 0.71 -11.90 -13.51
CA PRO A 93 0.18 -11.07 -12.45
C PRO A 93 -0.58 -9.90 -13.06
N PHE A 94 -1.65 -9.45 -12.39
CA PHE A 94 -2.40 -8.22 -12.69
C PHE A 94 -3.40 -8.26 -13.86
N SER A 95 -3.40 -9.31 -14.69
CA SER A 95 -4.36 -9.45 -15.81
C SER A 95 -5.79 -9.78 -15.37
N SER A 96 -5.97 -10.42 -14.21
CA SER A 96 -7.28 -10.88 -13.72
C SER A 96 -8.29 -9.75 -13.50
N TYR A 97 -7.81 -8.52 -13.29
CA TYR A 97 -8.64 -7.32 -13.11
C TYR A 97 -8.59 -6.37 -14.31
N GLY A 98 -7.75 -6.64 -15.32
CA GLY A 98 -7.57 -5.74 -16.47
C GLY A 98 -6.96 -4.39 -16.09
N PHE A 99 -6.02 -4.37 -15.13
CA PHE A 99 -5.33 -3.17 -14.68
C PHE A 99 -3.82 -3.38 -14.65
N SER A 100 -3.06 -2.43 -15.19
CA SER A 100 -1.66 -2.27 -14.85
C SER A 100 -1.49 -1.46 -13.58
N TYR A 101 -0.48 -1.84 -12.80
CA TYR A 101 -0.13 -1.21 -11.53
C TYR A 101 1.21 -0.52 -11.70
N GLN A 102 1.22 0.78 -11.53
CA GLN A 102 2.39 1.62 -11.75
C GLN A 102 2.79 2.25 -10.41
N VAL A 103 4.03 2.04 -10.00
CA VAL A 103 4.64 2.84 -8.92
C VAL A 103 5.18 4.09 -9.58
N VAL A 104 4.48 5.22 -9.40
CA VAL A 104 4.74 6.46 -10.16
C VAL A 104 5.50 7.50 -9.35
N ASP A 105 5.49 7.38 -8.03
CA ASP A 105 6.14 8.31 -7.12
C ASP A 105 6.22 7.71 -5.70
N GLY A 106 6.96 8.40 -4.83
CA GLY A 106 7.04 8.11 -3.41
C GLY A 106 8.28 8.72 -2.79
N SER A 107 8.57 8.29 -1.57
CA SER A 107 9.74 8.75 -0.84
C SER A 107 10.19 7.72 0.19
N TRP A 108 11.49 7.78 0.47
CA TRP A 108 12.16 6.93 1.44
C TRP A 108 13.12 7.75 2.30
N HIS A 109 13.59 7.16 3.39
CA HIS A 109 14.61 7.72 4.27
C HIS A 109 15.61 6.61 4.62
N PRO A 110 16.93 6.85 4.54
CA PRO A 110 17.94 5.80 4.66
C PRO A 110 17.95 5.05 5.99
N THR A 111 17.54 5.69 7.09
CA THR A 111 17.48 5.04 8.42
C THR A 111 16.09 4.58 8.82
N ASP A 112 15.05 5.21 8.27
CA ASP A 112 13.68 5.05 8.76
C ASP A 112 12.84 4.18 7.81
N SER A 113 13.31 3.97 6.58
CA SER A 113 12.68 3.08 5.63
C SER A 113 13.13 1.64 5.80
N SER A 114 12.19 0.73 5.59
CA SER A 114 12.43 -0.71 5.60
C SER A 114 11.44 -1.39 4.67
N THR A 115 11.70 -2.65 4.33
CA THR A 115 10.73 -3.52 3.63
C THR A 115 9.35 -3.44 4.29
N LYS A 116 9.30 -3.43 5.64
CA LYS A 116 8.05 -3.40 6.38
C LYS A 116 7.30 -2.08 6.25
N THR A 117 7.98 -0.94 6.23
CA THR A 117 7.31 0.36 6.05
C THR A 117 6.75 0.49 4.64
N PHE A 118 7.44 -0.06 3.63
CA PHE A 118 6.95 -0.12 2.25
C PHE A 118 5.79 -1.11 2.04
N GLU A 119 5.77 -2.25 2.74
CA GLU A 119 4.58 -3.12 2.79
C GLU A 119 3.36 -2.34 3.33
N ILE A 120 3.54 -1.64 4.45
CA ILE A 120 2.47 -0.84 5.06
C ILE A 120 2.04 0.28 4.11
N ALA A 121 2.97 1.04 3.55
CA ALA A 121 2.65 2.12 2.62
C ALA A 121 1.89 1.59 1.39
N THR A 122 2.35 0.50 0.77
CA THR A 122 1.64 -0.12 -0.38
C THR A 122 0.22 -0.54 0.00
N PHE A 123 0.05 -1.18 1.16
CA PHE A 123 -1.26 -1.55 1.67
C PHE A 123 -2.17 -0.33 1.82
N MET A 124 -1.65 0.78 2.36
CA MET A 124 -2.40 2.02 2.51
C MET A 124 -2.75 2.66 1.16
N ALA A 125 -1.87 2.58 0.15
CA ALA A 125 -2.15 3.10 -1.18
C ALA A 125 -3.33 2.36 -1.83
N ILE A 126 -3.39 1.03 -1.69
CA ILE A 126 -4.54 0.26 -2.20
C ILE A 126 -5.80 0.54 -1.38
N ALA A 127 -5.69 0.69 -0.05
CA ALA A 127 -6.80 1.10 0.80
C ALA A 127 -7.42 2.42 0.33
N ASP A 128 -6.59 3.38 -0.01
CA ASP A 128 -6.98 4.70 -0.52
C ASP A 128 -7.75 4.59 -1.84
N ILE A 129 -7.26 3.79 -2.79
CA ILE A 129 -7.93 3.56 -4.09
C ILE A 129 -9.37 3.07 -3.93
N ILE A 130 -9.59 2.13 -3.02
CA ILE A 130 -10.90 1.50 -2.82
C ILE A 130 -11.73 2.18 -1.73
N GLY A 131 -11.26 3.28 -1.15
CA GLY A 131 -11.93 4.00 -0.06
C GLY A 131 -12.11 3.17 1.21
N PHE A 132 -11.19 2.26 1.51
CA PHE A 132 -11.30 1.36 2.66
C PHE A 132 -10.93 2.09 3.97
N GLU A 133 -11.96 2.42 4.75
CA GLU A 133 -11.80 3.00 6.07
C GLU A 133 -11.80 1.92 7.16
N HIS A 134 -10.67 1.74 7.84
CA HIS A 134 -10.55 0.84 8.99
C HIS A 134 -9.90 1.56 10.17
N GLU A 135 -10.41 1.37 11.40
CA GLU A 135 -9.92 2.09 12.59
C GLU A 135 -8.40 1.91 12.81
N LYS A 136 -7.87 0.74 12.47
CA LYS A 136 -6.43 0.44 12.56
C LYS A 136 -5.57 1.14 11.49
N ILE A 137 -6.15 1.50 10.34
CA ILE A 137 -5.48 2.23 9.26
C ILE A 137 -5.30 3.71 9.62
N ARG A 138 -6.31 4.30 10.29
CA ARG A 138 -6.29 5.70 10.74
C ARG A 138 -5.13 6.04 11.67
N VAL A 139 -4.55 5.04 12.34
CA VAL A 139 -3.37 5.20 13.21
C VAL A 139 -2.12 5.58 12.41
N TYR A 140 -2.03 5.20 11.13
CA TYR A 140 -0.89 5.47 10.25
C TYR A 140 -1.03 6.75 9.41
N GLN A 141 -2.23 7.35 9.35
CA GLN A 141 -2.53 8.56 8.57
C GLN A 141 -2.57 9.85 9.40
N ARG A 142 -2.52 9.77 10.74
CA ARG A 142 -2.53 10.97 11.61
C ARG A 142 -1.17 11.67 11.59
N ASP A 143 -0.98 12.50 10.58
CA ASP A 143 -0.11 13.70 10.59
C ASP A 143 -0.49 14.62 9.41
N LYS A 144 -1.74 15.08 9.38
CA LYS A 144 -2.09 16.36 8.74
C LYS A 144 -2.78 17.21 9.81
N SER A 145 -1.96 17.97 10.54
CA SER A 145 -2.40 19.15 11.30
C SER A 145 -2.17 20.37 10.43
#